data_AF-A0A3C0BBP8-F1
#
_entry.id   AF-A0A3C0BBP8-F1
#
_cell.length_a   1.000
_cell.length_b   1.000
_cell.length_c   1.000
_cell.angle_alpha   90.00
_cell.angle_beta   90.00
_cell.angle_gamma   90.00
#
_symmetry.space_group_name_H-M   'P 1'
#
loop_
_entity.id
_entity.type
_entity.pdbx_description
1 polymer ?
#
loop_
_entity_poly.entity_id
_entity_poly.type
_entity_poly.pdbx_seq_one_letter_code
_entity_poly.pdbx_strand_id
1 'polypeptide(L)'
;IMTPVLSDEQMKEAVGKFQKMLKDKGAEIVHEDHWGLRKMAYPIQKKTSGFYHLIEFKAEGPVIADIEVAFKRDERILRFLTVALDKHAVAYNEKKRLNKAAAAAAPAEAKAEAQG
;
A
#
# COMPACT_ATOMS: atom_id res chain seq x y z
N ILE A 1 8.21 2.36 0.85
CA ILE A 1 8.45 3.68 1.50
C ILE A 1 9.22 4.54 0.51
N MET A 2 8.61 5.64 0.07
CA MET A 2 9.24 6.59 -0.86
C MET A 2 9.79 7.79 -0.10
N THR A 3 10.77 8.46 -0.72
CA THR A 3 11.43 9.65 -0.17
C THR A 3 10.44 10.79 0.08
N PRO A 4 10.57 11.57 1.17
CA PRO A 4 9.62 12.63 1.51
C PRO A 4 9.77 13.89 0.64
N VAL A 5 10.73 13.92 -0.28
CA VAL A 5 10.98 15.07 -1.17
C VAL A 5 10.13 15.05 -2.44
N LEU A 6 9.34 14.00 -2.65
CA LEU A 6 8.43 13.90 -3.80
C LEU A 6 7.22 14.81 -3.59
N SER A 7 6.69 15.35 -4.68
CA SER A 7 5.31 15.82 -4.71
C SER A 7 4.32 14.65 -4.65
N ASP A 8 3.06 14.93 -4.32
CA ASP A 8 2.00 13.92 -4.34
C ASP A 8 1.82 13.27 -5.72
N GLU A 9 2.04 14.04 -6.79
CA GLU A 9 1.96 13.55 -8.17
C GLU A 9 3.12 12.61 -8.50
N GLN A 10 4.36 12.98 -8.16
CA GLN A 10 5.52 12.11 -8.32
C GLN A 10 5.40 10.82 -7.49
N MET A 11 4.78 10.91 -6.32
CA MET A 11 4.47 9.76 -5.48
C MET A 11 3.46 8.83 -6.18
N LYS A 12 2.34 9.36 -6.69
CA LYS A 12 1.34 8.58 -7.43
C LYS A 12 1.92 7.95 -8.69
N GLU A 13 2.76 8.67 -9.42
CA GLU A 13 3.46 8.16 -10.60
C GLU A 13 4.38 6.99 -10.25
N ALA A 14 5.15 7.11 -9.17
CA ALA A 14 6.01 6.04 -8.67
C ALA A 14 5.20 4.79 -8.30
N VAL A 15 4.09 4.95 -7.58
CA VAL A 15 3.17 3.83 -7.26
C VAL A 15 2.60 3.21 -8.54
N GLY A 16 2.09 4.03 -9.45
CA GLY A 16 1.51 3.59 -10.72
C GLY A 16 2.45 2.77 -11.58
N LYS A 17 3.75 3.13 -11.61
CA LYS A 17 4.79 2.34 -12.27
C LYS A 17 4.87 0.91 -11.73
N PHE A 18 4.85 0.73 -10.41
CA PHE A 18 4.96 -0.59 -9.80
C PHE A 18 3.65 -1.39 -9.90
N GLN A 19 2.49 -0.74 -9.78
CA GLN A 19 1.19 -1.36 -10.05
C GLN A 19 1.13 -1.91 -11.48
N LYS A 20 1.59 -1.12 -12.46
CA LYS A 20 1.64 -1.55 -13.86
C LYS A 20 2.57 -2.74 -14.03
N MET A 21 3.77 -2.68 -13.47
CA MET A 21 4.74 -3.80 -13.55
C MET A 21 4.19 -5.09 -12.93
N LEU A 22 3.45 -5.00 -11.81
CA LEU A 22 2.77 -6.15 -11.20
C LEU A 22 1.72 -6.73 -12.17
N LYS A 23 0.85 -5.89 -12.71
CA LYS A 23 -0.21 -6.30 -13.66
C LYS A 23 0.35 -6.91 -14.94
N ASP A 24 1.38 -6.29 -15.52
CA ASP A 24 2.05 -6.77 -16.75
C ASP A 24 2.68 -8.16 -16.55
N LYS A 25 3.00 -8.52 -15.29
CA LYS A 25 3.52 -9.85 -14.91
C LYS A 25 2.44 -10.82 -14.43
N GLY A 26 1.16 -10.49 -14.63
CA GLY A 26 0.03 -11.36 -14.29
C GLY A 26 -0.37 -11.35 -12.81
N ALA A 27 0.12 -10.38 -12.02
CA ALA A 27 -0.31 -10.26 -10.63
C ALA A 27 -1.71 -9.65 -10.52
N GLU A 28 -2.51 -10.17 -9.58
CA GLU A 28 -3.80 -9.62 -9.18
C GLU A 28 -3.61 -8.72 -7.95
N ILE A 29 -3.89 -7.42 -8.07
CA ILE A 29 -3.90 -6.52 -6.91
C ILE A 29 -5.20 -6.75 -6.12
N VAL A 30 -5.06 -7.21 -4.88
CA VAL A 30 -6.18 -7.53 -3.97
C VAL A 30 -6.59 -6.31 -3.16
N HIS A 31 -5.61 -5.56 -2.68
CA HIS A 31 -5.87 -4.39 -1.85
C HIS A 31 -4.72 -3.39 -1.92
N GLU A 32 -5.06 -2.13 -1.69
CA GLU A 32 -4.11 -1.03 -1.66
C GLU A 32 -4.49 -0.04 -0.56
N ASP A 33 -3.48 0.46 0.16
CA ASP A 33 -3.67 1.46 1.20
C ASP A 33 -2.61 2.56 1.08
N HIS A 34 -3.09 3.80 0.94
CA HIS A 34 -2.25 4.99 0.81
C HIS A 34 -2.10 5.63 2.18
N TRP A 35 -1.06 5.24 2.89
CA TRP A 35 -0.79 5.73 4.24
C TRP A 35 -0.24 7.15 4.28
N GLY A 36 0.19 7.70 3.14
CA GLY A 36 0.71 9.05 3.01
C GLY A 36 2.04 9.25 3.73
N LEU A 37 2.36 10.51 4.00
CA LEU A 37 3.59 10.90 4.68
C LEU A 37 3.52 10.51 6.16
N ARG A 38 4.49 9.73 6.64
CA ARG A 38 4.61 9.36 8.06
C ARG A 38 6.01 9.58 8.59
N LYS A 39 6.10 9.94 9.87
CA LYS A 39 7.37 10.03 10.61
C LYS A 39 7.90 8.63 10.91
N MET A 40 9.18 8.43 10.70
CA MET A 40 9.88 7.18 11.00
C MET A 40 10.44 7.21 12.42
N ALA A 41 10.57 6.05 13.06
CA ALA A 41 11.16 5.94 14.39
C ALA A 41 12.66 6.35 14.42
N TYR A 42 13.36 6.15 13.30
CA TYR A 42 14.75 6.54 13.10
C TYR A 42 14.99 6.99 11.65
N PRO A 43 16.03 7.80 11.38
CA PRO A 43 16.30 8.29 10.04
C PRO A 43 16.74 7.17 9.07
N ILE A 44 16.23 7.19 7.84
CA ILE A 44 16.73 6.37 6.73
C ILE A 44 17.36 7.32 5.72
N GLN A 45 18.63 7.11 5.34
CA GLN A 45 19.34 8.00 4.42
C GLN A 45 19.21 9.50 4.80
N LYS A 46 19.32 9.81 6.10
CA LYS A 46 19.14 11.16 6.69
C LYS A 46 17.72 11.75 6.55
N LYS A 47 16.71 10.97 6.14
CA LYS A 47 15.30 11.38 6.11
C LYS A 47 14.56 10.85 7.33
N THR A 48 13.77 11.69 8.01
CA THR A 48 13.01 11.35 9.22
C THR A 48 11.55 10.99 8.94
N SER A 49 11.10 11.16 7.70
CA SER A 49 9.75 10.84 7.23
C SER A 49 9.82 10.23 5.83
N GLY A 50 8.74 9.57 5.41
CA GLY A 50 8.60 9.04 4.05
C GLY A 50 7.15 8.72 3.73
N PHE A 51 6.86 8.60 2.45
CA PHE A 51 5.53 8.21 1.98
C PHE A 51 5.38 6.69 2.08
N TYR A 52 4.41 6.25 2.88
CA TYR A 52 4.09 4.84 3.04
C TYR A 52 2.97 4.45 2.08
N HIS A 53 3.17 3.28 1.49
CA HIS A 53 2.23 2.71 0.54
C HIS A 53 2.25 1.19 0.70
N LEU A 54 1.07 0.59 0.74
CA LEU A 54 0.87 -0.85 0.93
C LEU A 54 0.10 -1.39 -0.25
N ILE A 55 0.61 -2.46 -0.85
CA ILE A 55 -0.06 -3.22 -1.92
C ILE A 55 -0.10 -4.68 -1.46
N GLU A 56 -1.29 -5.25 -1.39
CA GLU A 56 -1.53 -6.68 -1.26
C GLU A 56 -1.88 -7.22 -2.64
N PHE A 57 -1.17 -8.25 -3.09
CA PHE A 57 -1.36 -8.83 -4.42
C PHE A 57 -1.15 -10.34 -4.39
N LYS A 58 -1.76 -11.04 -5.35
CA LYS A 58 -1.48 -12.45 -5.66
C LYS A 58 -0.59 -12.49 -6.90
N ALA A 59 0.48 -13.26 -6.85
CA ALA A 59 1.37 -13.46 -7.98
C ALA A 59 2.12 -14.79 -7.84
N GLU A 60 2.69 -15.26 -8.93
CA GLU A 60 3.68 -16.33 -8.89
C GLU A 60 5.01 -15.81 -8.30
N GLY A 61 5.76 -16.70 -7.65
CA GLY A 61 7.02 -16.37 -6.97
C GLY A 61 8.04 -15.57 -7.80
N PRO A 62 8.26 -15.85 -9.10
CA PRO A 62 9.25 -15.12 -9.92
C PRO A 62 9.01 -13.61 -10.01
N VAL A 63 7.74 -13.17 -9.92
CA VAL A 63 7.37 -11.75 -10.00
C VAL A 63 8.04 -10.92 -8.90
N ILE A 64 8.26 -11.51 -7.73
CA ILE A 64 8.83 -10.82 -6.56
C ILE A 64 10.27 -10.36 -6.86
N ALA A 65 11.10 -11.24 -7.42
CA ALA A 65 12.50 -10.92 -7.68
C ALA A 65 12.65 -9.73 -8.63
N ASP A 66 11.85 -9.70 -9.70
CA ASP A 66 11.89 -8.61 -10.69
C ASP A 66 11.43 -7.27 -10.10
N ILE A 67 10.38 -7.30 -9.28
CA ILE A 67 9.84 -6.13 -8.60
C ILE A 67 10.86 -5.57 -7.59
N GLU A 68 11.53 -6.43 -6.82
CA GLU A 68 12.55 -5.99 -5.87
C GLU A 68 13.79 -5.42 -6.55
N VAL A 69 14.17 -5.95 -7.72
CA VAL A 69 15.20 -5.32 -8.56
C VAL A 69 14.76 -3.94 -9.02
N ALA A 70 13.51 -3.79 -9.45
CA ALA A 70 12.96 -2.50 -9.86
C ALA A 70 12.92 -1.49 -8.68
N PHE A 71 12.55 -1.93 -7.47
CA PHE A 71 12.59 -1.09 -6.28
C PHE A 71 14.00 -0.62 -5.94
N LYS A 72 15.01 -1.51 -6.02
CA LYS A 72 16.41 -1.15 -5.75
C LYS A 72 16.97 -0.16 -6.77
N ARG A 73 16.47 -0.17 -8.02
CA ARG A 73 16.90 0.74 -9.10
C ARG A 73 16.20 2.10 -9.06
N ASP A 74 15.06 2.22 -8.39
CA ASP A 74 14.30 3.46 -8.34
C ASP A 74 14.75 4.29 -7.13
N GLU A 75 15.50 5.37 -7.37
CA GLU A 75 16.05 6.25 -6.33
C GLU A 75 14.99 6.95 -5.47
N ARG A 76 13.72 6.93 -5.91
CA ARG A 76 12.60 7.44 -5.13
C ARG A 76 12.25 6.52 -3.95
N ILE A 77 12.68 5.26 -3.97
CA ILE A 77 12.38 4.24 -2.96
C ILE A 77 13.46 4.23 -1.88
N LEU A 78 13.08 4.56 -0.63
CA LEU A 78 14.00 4.50 0.51
C LEU A 78 14.11 3.10 1.10
N ARG A 79 12.98 2.36 1.12
CA ARG A 79 12.87 1.03 1.73
C ARG A 79 11.63 0.32 1.21
N PHE A 80 11.74 -0.99 1.03
CA PHE A 80 10.63 -1.90 0.74
C PHE A 80 10.72 -3.14 1.64
N LEU A 81 9.61 -3.84 1.80
CA LEU A 81 9.52 -5.13 2.49
C LEU A 81 8.41 -5.93 1.81
N THR A 82 8.75 -7.11 1.33
CA THR A 82 7.82 -8.07 0.74
C THR A 82 7.63 -9.22 1.73
N VAL A 83 6.39 -9.60 2.02
CA VAL A 83 6.08 -10.71 2.94
C VAL A 83 5.06 -11.62 2.27
N ALA A 84 5.34 -12.93 2.24
CA ALA A 84 4.39 -13.93 1.81
C ALA A 84 3.32 -14.12 2.91
N LEU A 85 2.05 -14.04 2.52
CA LEU A 85 0.92 -14.24 3.44
C LEU A 85 0.51 -15.71 3.43
N ASP A 86 0.37 -16.31 4.61
CA ASP A 86 -0.24 -17.62 4.76
C ASP A 86 -1.78 -17.52 4.78
N LYS A 87 -2.45 -18.67 4.83
CA LYS A 87 -3.92 -18.75 4.87
C LYS A 87 -4.55 -17.97 6.04
N HIS A 88 -3.86 -17.87 7.18
CA HIS A 88 -4.37 -17.19 8.36
C HIS A 88 -4.23 -15.68 8.22
N ALA A 89 -3.11 -15.21 7.68
CA ALA A 89 -2.86 -13.81 7.39
C ALA A 89 -3.83 -13.26 6.32
N VAL A 90 -4.11 -14.03 5.26
CA VAL A 90 -5.10 -13.66 4.24
C VAL A 90 -6.49 -13.51 4.85
N ALA A 91 -6.96 -14.52 5.60
CA ALA A 91 -8.27 -14.46 6.26
C ALA A 91 -8.38 -13.30 7.27
N TYR A 92 -7.30 -12.99 7.99
CA TYR A 92 -7.24 -11.85 8.88
C TYR A 92 -7.38 -10.52 8.12
N ASN A 93 -6.64 -10.35 7.01
CA ASN A 93 -6.70 -9.14 6.20
C ASN A 93 -8.09 -8.94 5.60
N GLU A 94 -8.72 -9.99 5.09
CA GLU A 94 -10.10 -9.97 4.59
C GLU A 94 -11.09 -9.55 5.69
N LYS A 95 -11.07 -10.22 6.85
CA LYS A 95 -11.95 -9.87 7.98
C LYS A 95 -11.74 -8.43 8.44
N LYS A 96 -10.49 -7.98 8.54
CA LYS A 96 -10.16 -6.59 8.91
C LYS A 96 -10.73 -5.59 7.91
N ARG A 97 -10.63 -5.87 6.60
CA ARG A 97 -11.21 -5.02 5.55
C ARG A 97 -12.73 -4.98 5.63
N LEU A 98 -13.38 -6.13 5.81
CA LEU A 98 -14.84 -6.22 5.96
C LEU A 98 -15.33 -5.42 7.18
N ASN A 99 -14.66 -5.55 8.32
CA ASN A 99 -15.00 -4.79 9.52
C ASN A 99 -14.82 -3.28 9.32
N LYS A 100 -13.74 -2.86 8.65
CA LYS A 100 -13.50 -1.44 8.32
C LYS A 100 -14.58 -0.90 7.38
N ALA A 101 -15.00 -1.68 6.38
CA ALA A 101 -16.06 -1.29 5.46
C ALA A 101 -17.43 -1.19 6.16
N ALA A 102 -17.77 -2.15 7.03
CA ALA A 102 -19.01 -2.11 7.82
C ALA A 102 -19.05 -0.89 8.76
N ALA A 103 -17.94 -0.58 9.43
CA ALA A 103 -17.83 0.61 10.27
C ALA A 103 -17.94 1.93 9.50
N ALA A 104 -17.54 1.95 8.23
CA ALA A 104 -17.67 3.13 7.36
C ALA A 104 -19.08 3.32 6.79
N ALA A 105 -19.89 2.25 6.70
CA ALA A 105 -21.26 2.29 6.19
C ALA A 105 -22.32 2.64 7.27
N ALA A 106 -22.07 2.28 8.53
CA ALA A 106 -22.98 2.52 9.65
C ALA A 106 -23.27 3.99 10.05
N PRO A 107 -22.42 5.02 9.80
CA PRO A 107 -22.72 6.39 10.22
C PRO A 107 -23.66 7.16 9.29
N ALA A 108 -24.14 6.57 8.18
CA ALA A 108 -25.03 7.25 7.22
C ALA A 108 -26.53 7.19 7.61
N GLU A 109 -26.97 6.18 8.37
CA GLU A 109 -28.40 6.00 8.68
C GLU A 109 -28.84 6.76 9.94
N ALA A 110 -27.94 7.06 10.88
CA ALA A 110 -28.27 7.74 12.13
C ALA A 110 -28.50 9.27 12.02
N LYS A 111 -28.28 9.88 10.84
CA LYS A 111 -28.52 11.33 10.62
C LYS A 111 -29.84 11.65 9.91
N ALA A 112 -30.57 10.64 9.43
CA ALA A 112 -31.85 10.85 8.73
C ALA A 112 -33.07 10.89 9.68
N GLU A 113 -32.96 10.34 10.90
CA GLU A 113 -34.10 10.25 11.84
C GLU A 113 -34.18 11.36 12.89
N ALA A 114 -33.20 12.28 12.95
CA ALA A 114 -33.16 13.36 13.95
C ALA A 114 -33.72 14.72 13.45
N GLN A 115 -34.37 14.76 12.28
CA GLN A 115 -35.02 15.96 11.72
C GLN A 115 -36.47 15.71 11.27
N GLY A 116 -37.15 14.77 11.93
CA GLY A 116 -38.60 14.53 11.77
C GLY A 116 -39.39 15.13 12.92
#